data_AF-A0A7C4F6L4-F1
#
_entry.id   AF-A0A7C4F6L4-F1
#
_cell.length_a   1.000
_cell.length_b   1.000
_cell.length_c   1.000
_cell.angle_alpha   90.00
_cell.angle_beta   90.00
_cell.angle_gamma   90.00
#
_symmetry.space_group_name_H-M   'P 1'
#
loop_
_entity.id
_entity.type
_entity.pdbx_description
1 polymer ?
#
loop_
_entity_poly.entity_id
_entity_poly.type
_entity_poly.pdbx_seq_one_letter_code
_entity_poly.pdbx_strand_id
1 'polypeptide(L)'
;SMPEKPASPEKTPELPKEKAQPPGISRENLEREKENFVKLMMTKYTIPGLGPSKARALFDAGYRSVEQLAGAKFEDLARMPTIGENLARRILSFLAEAGVGQAAPPTPVSVREEEVKVEKAPENVAAQTAGGAKMEEKNVELRQGYAYIIKCERSDKAYMYLKDYMNKVRANVICVTRDYPEKVKQKYELADVPIIWLSNVGKENAVRPKDMEKLSLMLEQFISKNKDAVILLDGIEYLITNNNFITVLRFIQSLKDQIAINSAMLLIPINPSTMEPSQFNLIEREVDEVI
;
A
#
# COMPACT_ATOMS: atom_id res chain seq x y z
N SER A 1 22.94 -49.61 68.83
CA SER A 1 22.78 -50.56 67.70
C SER A 1 21.36 -50.41 67.18
N MET A 2 21.14 -50.58 65.87
CA MET A 2 19.85 -50.36 65.19
C MET A 2 19.42 -48.86 65.19
N PRO A 3 18.54 -48.40 64.26
CA PRO A 3 19.05 -47.59 63.15
C PRO A 3 18.37 -46.21 62.97
N GLU A 4 18.97 -45.37 62.13
CA GLU A 4 18.45 -44.04 61.76
C GLU A 4 17.54 -44.03 60.52
N LYS A 5 16.86 -42.88 60.35
CA LYS A 5 16.13 -42.35 59.17
C LYS A 5 14.77 -42.95 58.81
N PRO A 6 13.85 -42.11 58.26
CA PRO A 6 13.60 -40.71 58.63
C PRO A 6 12.10 -40.36 58.75
N ALA A 7 11.80 -39.19 59.29
CA ALA A 7 10.45 -38.61 59.24
C ALA A 7 10.12 -38.05 57.84
N SER A 8 8.84 -38.04 57.49
CA SER A 8 8.32 -37.48 56.23
C SER A 8 8.53 -35.95 56.14
N PRO A 9 8.89 -35.41 54.96
CA PRO A 9 9.04 -33.96 54.76
C PRO A 9 7.69 -33.23 54.67
N GLU A 10 7.74 -31.91 54.86
CA GLU A 10 6.59 -31.01 54.84
C GLU A 10 5.93 -30.88 53.45
N LYS A 11 4.66 -30.46 53.46
CA LYS A 11 3.83 -30.34 52.25
C LYS A 11 3.91 -28.93 51.67
N THR A 12 4.93 -28.66 50.86
CA THR A 12 5.07 -27.41 50.09
C THR A 12 3.84 -27.18 49.19
N PRO A 13 3.38 -25.94 48.98
CA PRO A 13 2.30 -25.66 48.02
C PRO A 13 2.74 -25.99 46.59
N GLU A 14 2.03 -26.90 45.91
CA GLU A 14 2.22 -27.11 44.47
C GLU A 14 1.85 -25.84 43.71
N LEU A 15 2.76 -25.31 42.88
CA LEU A 15 2.37 -24.32 41.87
C LEU A 15 1.40 -24.96 40.86
N PRO A 16 0.48 -24.19 40.26
CA PRO A 16 -0.49 -24.72 39.29
C PRO A 16 0.23 -25.38 38.12
N LYS A 17 -0.10 -26.65 37.87
CA LYS A 17 0.66 -27.55 37.00
C LYS A 17 0.75 -26.99 35.58
N GLU A 18 1.98 -26.93 35.07
CA GLU A 18 2.29 -26.53 33.70
C GLU A 18 1.45 -27.37 32.73
N LYS A 19 0.63 -26.72 31.90
CA LYS A 19 -0.28 -27.42 30.99
C LYS A 19 0.55 -28.19 29.96
N ALA A 20 0.31 -29.50 29.90
CA ALA A 20 1.08 -30.43 29.08
C ALA A 20 1.22 -29.94 27.63
N GLN A 21 2.44 -29.93 27.12
CA GLN A 21 2.74 -29.52 25.75
C GLN A 21 2.19 -30.56 24.76
N PRO A 22 1.60 -30.14 23.62
CA PRO A 22 1.17 -31.06 22.57
C PRO A 22 2.39 -31.76 21.93
N PRO A 23 2.21 -32.98 21.39
CA PRO A 23 3.34 -33.82 20.97
C PRO A 23 3.99 -33.38 19.66
N GLY A 24 5.29 -33.70 19.52
CA GLY A 24 5.87 -34.05 18.21
C GLY A 24 6.76 -33.04 17.48
N ILE A 25 7.00 -31.83 18.00
CA ILE A 25 7.92 -30.86 17.36
C ILE A 25 9.30 -30.92 18.02
N SER A 26 10.34 -31.29 17.27
CA SER A 26 11.74 -31.23 17.74
C SER A 26 12.20 -29.79 17.94
N ARG A 27 13.14 -29.54 18.87
CA ARG A 27 13.63 -28.17 19.15
C ARG A 27 14.25 -27.50 17.90
N GLU A 28 14.86 -28.26 17.01
CA GLU A 28 15.36 -27.75 15.72
C GLU A 28 14.25 -27.39 14.74
N ASN A 29 13.15 -28.15 14.69
CA ASN A 29 11.97 -27.78 13.89
C ASN A 29 11.34 -26.50 14.44
N LEU A 30 11.23 -26.38 15.76
CA LEU A 30 10.70 -25.20 16.44
C LEU A 30 11.50 -23.91 16.16
N GLU A 31 12.82 -23.94 16.28
CA GLU A 31 13.65 -22.78 15.96
C GLU A 31 13.68 -22.50 14.44
N ARG A 32 13.58 -23.52 13.58
CA ARG A 32 13.41 -23.32 12.12
C ARG A 32 12.08 -22.64 11.78
N GLU A 33 10.98 -23.01 12.43
CA GLU A 33 9.68 -22.33 12.30
C GLU A 33 9.76 -20.88 12.76
N LYS A 34 10.42 -20.63 13.89
CA LYS A 34 10.64 -19.29 14.47
C LYS A 34 11.43 -18.39 13.53
N GLU A 35 12.53 -18.87 12.97
CA GLU A 35 13.33 -18.12 12.00
C GLU A 35 12.59 -17.93 10.67
N ASN A 36 11.80 -18.91 10.22
CA ASN A 36 10.93 -18.74 9.04
C ASN A 36 9.85 -17.68 9.26
N PHE A 37 9.17 -17.69 10.41
CA PHE A 37 8.19 -16.67 10.79
C PHE A 37 8.82 -15.29 10.84
N VAL A 38 9.98 -15.16 11.48
CA VAL A 38 10.64 -13.85 11.60
C VAL A 38 11.17 -13.38 10.25
N LYS A 39 11.70 -14.26 9.40
CA LYS A 39 12.04 -13.94 8.01
C LYS A 39 10.82 -13.41 7.25
N LEU A 40 9.67 -14.10 7.34
CA LEU A 40 8.40 -13.68 6.74
C LEU A 40 7.97 -12.27 7.23
N MET A 41 8.08 -12.00 8.53
CA MET A 41 7.78 -10.68 9.09
C MET A 41 8.77 -9.59 8.65
N MET A 42 10.04 -9.91 8.39
CA MET A 42 11.05 -8.93 7.96
C MET A 42 11.12 -8.74 6.42
N THR A 43 10.61 -9.68 5.62
CA THR A 43 10.66 -9.60 4.13
C THR A 43 9.32 -9.41 3.44
N LYS A 44 8.20 -9.82 4.06
CA LYS A 44 6.85 -9.73 3.46
C LYS A 44 5.91 -8.83 4.26
N TYR A 45 6.03 -8.77 5.58
CA TYR A 45 5.15 -7.98 6.46
C TYR A 45 5.94 -6.99 7.33
N THR A 46 6.73 -6.14 6.67
CA THR A 46 7.77 -5.29 7.26
C THR A 46 7.22 -4.11 8.08
N ILE A 47 6.59 -4.42 9.21
CA ILE A 47 5.84 -3.47 10.07
C ILE A 47 6.78 -2.44 10.72
N PRO A 48 6.57 -1.11 10.52
CA PRO A 48 7.41 -0.06 11.08
C PRO A 48 7.49 -0.05 12.62
N GLY A 49 8.64 -0.47 13.16
CA GLY A 49 8.94 -0.57 14.59
C GLY A 49 8.89 -1.99 15.17
N LEU A 50 8.48 -2.98 14.36
CA LEU A 50 8.64 -4.40 14.65
C LEU A 50 10.03 -4.86 14.16
N GLY A 51 10.96 -5.01 15.09
CA GLY A 51 12.32 -5.47 14.78
C GLY A 51 12.50 -6.98 14.94
N PRO A 52 13.64 -7.53 14.47
CA PRO A 52 14.03 -8.94 14.58
C PRO A 52 13.72 -9.60 15.93
N SER A 53 14.07 -8.97 17.07
CA SER A 53 13.86 -9.56 18.41
C SER A 53 12.39 -9.53 18.86
N LYS A 54 11.61 -8.56 18.38
CA LYS A 54 10.17 -8.44 18.71
C LYS A 54 9.35 -9.49 17.95
N ALA A 55 9.74 -9.79 16.72
CA ALA A 55 9.12 -10.88 15.96
C ALA A 55 9.38 -12.26 16.60
N ARG A 56 10.58 -12.52 17.17
CA ARG A 56 10.79 -13.72 18.00
C ARG A 56 9.87 -13.72 19.23
N ALA A 57 9.77 -12.60 19.94
CA ALA A 57 8.90 -12.50 21.12
C ALA A 57 7.40 -12.76 20.82
N LEU A 58 6.90 -12.38 19.65
CA LEU A 58 5.53 -12.72 19.20
C LEU A 58 5.37 -14.23 18.98
N PHE A 59 6.34 -14.87 18.32
CA PHE A 59 6.35 -16.32 18.10
C PHE A 59 6.44 -17.10 19.43
N ASP A 60 7.30 -16.65 20.34
CA ASP A 60 7.49 -17.23 21.67
C ASP A 60 6.24 -17.04 22.57
N ALA A 61 5.47 -15.96 22.36
CA ALA A 61 4.15 -15.75 22.98
C ALA A 61 3.02 -16.58 22.33
N GLY A 62 3.31 -17.34 21.28
CA GLY A 62 2.35 -18.25 20.62
C GLY A 62 1.80 -17.78 19.28
N TYR A 63 2.09 -16.55 18.84
CA TYR A 63 1.66 -16.03 17.53
C TYR A 63 2.63 -16.53 16.44
N ARG A 64 2.41 -17.76 15.97
CA ARG A 64 3.32 -18.50 15.08
C ARG A 64 3.05 -18.31 13.60
N SER A 65 1.90 -17.72 13.25
CA SER A 65 1.53 -17.36 11.88
C SER A 65 0.98 -15.94 11.84
N VAL A 66 0.92 -15.34 10.65
CA VAL A 66 0.42 -13.97 10.47
C VAL A 66 -1.10 -13.89 10.64
N GLU A 67 -1.81 -14.98 10.38
CA GLU A 67 -3.25 -15.14 10.59
C GLU A 67 -3.57 -15.19 12.10
N GLN A 68 -2.77 -15.93 12.88
CA GLN A 68 -2.88 -15.94 14.35
C GLN A 68 -2.58 -14.55 14.94
N LEU A 69 -1.63 -13.82 14.36
CA LEU A 69 -1.25 -12.49 14.80
C LEU A 69 -2.28 -11.42 14.39
N ALA A 70 -2.95 -11.58 13.25
CA ALA A 70 -4.04 -10.70 12.80
C ALA A 70 -5.34 -10.93 13.61
N GLY A 71 -5.65 -12.17 13.96
CA GLY A 71 -6.76 -12.54 14.83
C GLY A 71 -6.53 -12.28 16.33
N ALA A 72 -5.37 -11.71 16.71
CA ALA A 72 -5.02 -11.43 18.08
C ALA A 72 -5.80 -10.23 18.65
N LYS A 73 -6.17 -10.29 19.93
CA LYS A 73 -6.79 -9.15 20.62
C LYS A 73 -5.75 -8.06 20.87
N PHE A 74 -6.18 -6.81 20.74
CA PHE A 74 -5.32 -5.65 20.96
C PHE A 74 -4.74 -5.62 22.38
N GLU A 75 -5.53 -5.98 23.38
CA GLU A 75 -5.14 -5.98 24.79
C GLU A 75 -4.01 -6.97 25.09
N ASP A 76 -4.04 -8.14 24.44
CA ASP A 76 -3.05 -9.21 24.67
C ASP A 76 -1.69 -8.81 24.07
N LEU A 77 -1.69 -8.27 22.84
CA LEU A 77 -0.48 -7.71 22.21
C LEU A 77 0.04 -6.46 22.93
N ALA A 78 -0.86 -5.59 23.42
CA ALA A 78 -0.50 -4.36 24.12
C ALA A 78 0.19 -4.63 25.47
N ARG A 79 -0.19 -5.72 26.15
CA ARG A 79 0.41 -6.17 27.43
C ARG A 79 1.80 -6.78 27.28
N MET A 80 2.22 -7.16 26.07
CA MET A 80 3.56 -7.72 25.86
C MET A 80 4.65 -6.66 26.08
N PRO A 81 5.60 -6.85 27.03
CA PRO A 81 6.61 -5.82 27.37
C PRO A 81 7.53 -5.38 26.22
N THR A 82 7.67 -6.21 25.19
CA THR A 82 8.50 -5.94 24.00
C THR A 82 7.75 -5.24 22.86
N ILE A 83 6.41 -5.15 22.96
CA ILE A 83 5.52 -4.63 21.91
C ILE A 83 4.90 -3.30 22.37
N GLY A 84 4.05 -3.32 23.40
CA GLY A 84 3.28 -2.17 23.87
C GLY A 84 2.17 -1.71 22.91
N GLU A 85 1.20 -0.97 23.43
CA GLU A 85 0.01 -0.48 22.70
C GLU A 85 0.31 0.11 21.31
N ASN A 86 1.30 0.99 21.21
CA ASN A 86 1.61 1.71 19.98
C ASN A 86 2.15 0.82 18.86
N LEU A 87 2.78 -0.32 19.19
CA LEU A 87 3.18 -1.30 18.19
C LEU A 87 2.09 -2.36 17.97
N ALA A 88 1.37 -2.76 19.02
CA ALA A 88 0.23 -3.67 18.91
C ALA A 88 -0.82 -3.15 17.90
N ARG A 89 -1.17 -1.86 17.99
CA ARG A 89 -2.10 -1.20 17.04
C ARG A 89 -1.56 -1.20 15.61
N ARG A 90 -0.25 -0.99 15.42
CA ARG A 90 0.40 -1.01 14.10
C ARG A 90 0.46 -2.41 13.49
N ILE A 91 0.74 -3.43 14.29
CA ILE A 91 0.76 -4.83 13.84
C ILE A 91 -0.62 -5.22 13.31
N LEU A 92 -1.69 -4.97 14.09
CA LEU A 92 -3.04 -5.32 13.70
C LEU A 92 -3.53 -4.53 12.47
N SER A 93 -3.28 -3.21 12.42
CA SER A 93 -3.63 -2.38 11.26
C SER A 93 -2.94 -2.88 9.99
N PHE A 94 -1.61 -3.06 10.04
CA PHE A 94 -0.81 -3.46 8.88
C PHE A 94 -1.19 -4.86 8.37
N LEU A 95 -1.49 -5.82 9.25
CA LEU A 95 -1.91 -7.16 8.82
C LEU A 95 -3.31 -7.16 8.20
N ALA A 96 -4.25 -6.39 8.76
CA ALA A 96 -5.58 -6.20 8.16
C ALA A 96 -5.51 -5.47 6.80
N GLU A 97 -4.67 -4.44 6.69
CA GLU A 97 -4.38 -3.72 5.44
C GLU A 97 -3.72 -4.63 4.39
N ALA A 98 -2.86 -5.56 4.81
CA ALA A 98 -2.25 -6.59 3.96
C ALA A 98 -3.21 -7.76 3.62
N GLY A 99 -4.51 -7.65 3.94
CA GLY A 99 -5.53 -8.65 3.64
C GLY A 99 -5.43 -9.94 4.47
N VAL A 100 -4.58 -9.97 5.51
CA VAL A 100 -4.39 -11.15 6.36
C VAL A 100 -5.51 -11.18 7.41
N GLY A 101 -6.46 -12.10 7.22
CA GLY A 101 -7.47 -12.42 8.23
C GLY A 101 -8.68 -11.47 8.28
N GLN A 102 -9.53 -11.50 7.25
CA GLN A 102 -10.93 -11.10 7.45
C GLN A 102 -11.70 -12.21 8.17
N ALA A 103 -11.69 -12.16 9.50
CA ALA A 103 -12.58 -12.93 10.36
C ALA A 103 -13.05 -12.06 11.53
N ALA A 104 -14.34 -12.13 11.86
CA ALA A 104 -14.91 -11.43 13.00
C ALA A 104 -14.30 -11.94 14.33
N PRO A 105 -14.25 -11.11 15.40
CA PRO A 105 -13.60 -11.50 16.64
C PRO A 105 -14.26 -12.74 17.28
N PRO A 106 -13.48 -13.73 17.73
CA PRO A 106 -14.04 -14.90 18.40
C PRO A 106 -14.57 -14.52 19.79
N THR A 107 -15.89 -14.32 19.88
CA THR A 107 -16.63 -14.61 21.11
C THR A 107 -16.45 -16.09 21.48
N PRO A 108 -16.44 -16.44 22.78
CA PRO A 108 -15.95 -17.75 23.22
C PRO A 108 -16.97 -18.89 23.05
N VAL A 109 -16.46 -20.11 23.31
CA VAL A 109 -17.15 -21.37 23.68
C VAL A 109 -17.13 -22.50 22.64
N SER A 110 -16.80 -23.68 23.15
CA SER A 110 -16.97 -25.05 22.62
C SER A 110 -16.26 -25.48 21.33
N VAL A 111 -15.28 -26.36 21.57
CA VAL A 111 -14.96 -27.55 20.77
C VAL A 111 -16.13 -28.19 20.01
N ARG A 112 -15.86 -28.59 18.76
CA ARG A 112 -16.03 -29.97 18.26
C ARG A 112 -15.22 -30.18 16.98
N GLU A 113 -14.87 -31.43 16.72
CA GLU A 113 -14.08 -31.87 15.55
C GLU A 113 -15.00 -32.25 14.39
N GLU A 114 -14.53 -32.13 13.14
CA GLU A 114 -14.90 -33.05 12.04
C GLU A 114 -13.90 -32.93 10.86
N GLU A 115 -13.91 -33.90 9.94
CA GLU A 115 -12.70 -34.30 9.22
C GLU A 115 -12.59 -33.94 7.72
N VAL A 116 -11.32 -33.93 7.31
CA VAL A 116 -10.71 -33.88 5.96
C VAL A 116 -11.47 -34.62 4.85
N LYS A 117 -11.47 -34.04 3.63
CA LYS A 117 -11.30 -34.85 2.40
C LYS A 117 -10.38 -34.18 1.38
N VAL A 118 -9.70 -35.00 0.58
CA VAL A 118 -8.60 -34.65 -0.34
C VAL A 118 -8.90 -35.15 -1.74
N GLU A 119 -8.58 -34.37 -2.78
CA GLU A 119 -7.89 -34.78 -4.02
C GLU A 119 -7.46 -33.50 -4.79
N LYS A 120 -6.16 -33.22 -4.95
CA LYS A 120 -5.14 -33.74 -5.90
C LYS A 120 -5.02 -32.86 -7.15
N ALA A 121 -3.79 -32.44 -7.44
CA ALA A 121 -3.41 -31.70 -8.64
C ALA A 121 -2.67 -32.62 -9.65
N PRO A 122 -2.48 -32.16 -10.89
CA PRO A 122 -1.37 -32.57 -11.75
C PRO A 122 -0.29 -31.47 -11.87
N GLU A 123 0.98 -31.85 -11.69
CA GLU A 123 2.09 -31.23 -12.47
C GLU A 123 1.90 -31.63 -13.95
N ASN A 124 2.42 -30.98 -15.00
CA ASN A 124 3.67 -30.23 -15.24
C ASN A 124 3.44 -29.40 -16.56
N VAL A 125 4.34 -28.71 -17.29
CA VAL A 125 5.80 -28.59 -17.33
C VAL A 125 6.22 -27.15 -17.75
N ALA A 126 7.45 -26.77 -17.38
CA ALA A 126 8.39 -25.91 -18.12
C ALA A 126 7.91 -24.65 -18.90
N ALA A 127 8.27 -23.49 -18.33
CA ALA A 127 9.17 -22.49 -18.91
C ALA A 127 8.83 -21.71 -20.21
N GLN A 128 8.83 -20.38 -20.04
CA GLN A 128 9.22 -19.33 -21.01
C GLN A 128 8.35 -19.11 -22.27
N THR A 129 7.71 -17.94 -22.33
CA THR A 129 8.08 -16.93 -23.34
C THR A 129 7.59 -15.54 -22.90
N ALA A 130 8.22 -14.48 -23.40
CA ALA A 130 7.73 -13.12 -23.21
C ALA A 130 6.58 -12.84 -24.20
N GLY A 131 5.42 -12.44 -23.68
CA GLY A 131 4.26 -12.03 -24.49
C GLY A 131 3.68 -10.75 -23.91
N GLY A 132 3.75 -9.64 -24.66
CA GLY A 132 3.17 -8.37 -24.23
C GLY A 132 1.66 -8.45 -24.22
N ALA A 133 1.04 -8.24 -23.05
CA ALA A 133 -0.42 -8.18 -22.94
C ALA A 133 -0.94 -6.91 -23.65
N LYS A 134 -1.39 -7.07 -24.90
CA LYS A 134 -2.32 -6.12 -25.52
C LYS A 134 -3.58 -6.09 -24.67
N MET A 135 -3.70 -5.07 -23.82
CA MET A 135 -4.98 -4.72 -23.21
C MET A 135 -5.94 -4.28 -24.31
N GLU A 136 -7.20 -4.70 -24.19
CA GLU A 136 -8.25 -4.35 -25.15
C GLU A 136 -8.51 -2.84 -25.11
N GLU A 137 -8.53 -2.20 -26.28
CA GLU A 137 -8.81 -0.78 -26.43
C GLU A 137 -10.30 -0.51 -26.20
N LYS A 138 -10.71 -0.40 -24.93
CA LYS A 138 -11.95 0.31 -24.58
C LYS A 138 -11.91 1.70 -25.21
N ASN A 139 -12.97 2.06 -25.92
CA ASN A 139 -13.17 3.44 -26.35
C ASN A 139 -13.48 4.32 -25.12
N VAL A 140 -12.44 4.98 -24.59
CA VAL A 140 -12.53 5.86 -23.42
C VAL A 140 -12.96 7.25 -23.86
N GLU A 141 -14.18 7.64 -23.48
CA GLU A 141 -14.71 8.99 -23.71
C GLU A 141 -14.37 9.92 -22.55
N LEU A 142 -13.25 10.63 -22.67
CA LEU A 142 -12.84 11.65 -21.72
C LEU A 142 -13.79 12.87 -21.76
N ARG A 143 -14.24 13.33 -20.58
CA ARG A 143 -15.25 14.38 -20.40
C ARG A 143 -14.70 15.58 -19.63
N GLN A 144 -15.26 16.75 -19.92
CA GLN A 144 -15.07 17.97 -19.13
C GLN A 144 -15.86 17.91 -17.82
N GLY A 145 -15.32 18.53 -16.77
CA GLY A 145 -15.80 18.50 -15.39
C GLY A 145 -15.29 17.30 -14.58
N TYR A 146 -14.56 16.36 -15.19
CA TYR A 146 -14.17 15.08 -14.58
C TYR A 146 -12.66 15.01 -14.27
N ALA A 147 -12.34 14.32 -13.18
CA ALA A 147 -11.00 13.84 -12.85
C ALA A 147 -10.88 12.34 -13.12
N TYR A 148 -9.74 11.92 -13.67
CA TYR A 148 -9.47 10.54 -14.10
C TYR A 148 -8.14 10.04 -13.55
N ILE A 149 -8.10 8.80 -13.05
CA ILE A 149 -6.83 8.04 -12.92
C ILE A 149 -6.66 7.19 -14.18
N ILE A 150 -5.42 7.12 -14.68
CA ILE A 150 -5.03 6.24 -15.78
C ILE A 150 -4.01 5.24 -15.22
N LYS A 151 -4.41 3.97 -15.07
CA LYS A 151 -3.61 2.88 -14.54
C LYS A 151 -2.58 2.43 -15.57
N CYS A 152 -1.32 2.82 -15.36
CA CYS A 152 -0.26 2.57 -16.31
C CYS A 152 1.10 2.31 -15.64
N GLU A 153 1.85 1.32 -16.14
CA GLU A 153 3.23 1.08 -15.68
C GLU A 153 4.15 2.25 -16.06
N ARG A 154 3.84 2.91 -17.18
CA ARG A 154 4.46 4.15 -17.67
C ARG A 154 3.39 5.06 -18.25
N SER A 155 3.57 6.36 -18.09
CA SER A 155 2.64 7.43 -18.46
C SER A 155 2.34 7.55 -19.97
N ASP A 156 3.02 6.78 -20.82
CA ASP A 156 2.83 6.70 -22.27
C ASP A 156 1.34 6.62 -22.68
N LYS A 157 0.53 5.81 -21.96
CA LYS A 157 -0.93 5.73 -22.19
C LYS A 157 -1.66 7.06 -21.97
N ALA A 158 -1.32 7.80 -20.92
CA ALA A 158 -2.00 9.05 -20.59
C ALA A 158 -1.64 10.16 -21.58
N TYR A 159 -0.39 10.20 -22.05
CA TYR A 159 0.03 11.08 -23.13
C TYR A 159 -0.67 10.75 -24.46
N MET A 160 -0.92 9.46 -24.75
CA MET A 160 -1.71 9.03 -25.91
C MET A 160 -3.17 9.51 -25.82
N TYR A 161 -3.87 9.22 -24.71
CA TYR A 161 -5.25 9.69 -24.51
C TYR A 161 -5.37 11.23 -24.56
N LEU A 162 -4.38 11.95 -24.03
CA LEU A 162 -4.31 13.42 -24.13
C LEU A 162 -4.18 13.88 -25.60
N LYS A 163 -3.30 13.26 -26.38
CA LYS A 163 -3.12 13.58 -27.81
C LYS A 163 -4.40 13.31 -28.61
N ASP A 164 -5.07 12.19 -28.34
CA ASP A 164 -6.35 11.83 -28.98
C ASP A 164 -7.49 12.78 -28.59
N TYR A 165 -7.46 13.34 -27.37
CA TYR A 165 -8.39 14.40 -26.96
C TYR A 165 -8.10 15.72 -27.68
N MET A 166 -6.83 16.15 -27.72
CA MET A 166 -6.39 17.37 -28.43
C MET A 166 -6.71 17.34 -29.93
N ASN A 167 -6.65 16.16 -30.56
CA ASN A 167 -7.01 15.97 -31.97
C ASN A 167 -8.53 16.12 -32.24
N LYS A 168 -9.38 15.93 -31.21
CA LYS A 168 -10.85 16.00 -31.30
C LYS A 168 -11.40 17.34 -30.83
N VAL A 169 -10.77 17.95 -29.83
CA VAL A 169 -11.24 19.16 -29.14
C VAL A 169 -10.08 20.15 -28.98
N ARG A 170 -10.32 21.42 -29.34
CA ARG A 170 -9.35 22.51 -29.13
C ARG A 170 -9.31 22.92 -27.66
N ALA A 171 -8.61 22.13 -26.86
CA ALA A 171 -8.47 22.31 -25.43
C ALA A 171 -7.19 23.08 -25.05
N ASN A 172 -7.21 23.75 -23.90
CA ASN A 172 -6.03 24.41 -23.33
C ASN A 172 -5.32 23.46 -22.37
N VAL A 173 -4.19 22.90 -22.77
CA VAL A 173 -3.50 21.85 -22.01
C VAL A 173 -2.34 22.41 -21.17
N ILE A 174 -2.14 21.87 -19.98
CA ILE A 174 -0.89 22.01 -19.20
C ILE A 174 -0.46 20.65 -18.65
N CYS A 175 0.83 20.35 -18.75
CA CYS A 175 1.41 19.13 -18.17
C CYS A 175 2.25 19.47 -16.94
N VAL A 176 2.09 18.72 -15.86
CA VAL A 176 3.01 18.70 -14.71
C VAL A 176 3.80 17.40 -14.80
N THR A 177 5.12 17.45 -14.81
CA THR A 177 5.92 16.22 -14.85
C THR A 177 7.28 16.34 -14.19
N ARG A 178 7.82 15.21 -13.70
CA ARG A 178 9.20 15.06 -13.22
C ARG A 178 10.23 15.00 -14.36
N ASP A 179 9.81 14.62 -15.56
CA ASP A 179 10.71 14.45 -16.70
C ASP A 179 11.06 15.79 -17.36
N TYR A 180 12.21 15.86 -18.03
CA TYR A 180 12.71 17.12 -18.58
C TYR A 180 11.81 17.61 -19.73
N PRO A 181 11.26 18.84 -19.69
CA PRO A 181 10.24 19.30 -20.63
C PRO A 181 10.55 19.05 -22.11
N GLU A 182 11.77 19.35 -22.58
CA GLU A 182 12.13 19.15 -24.00
C GLU A 182 12.05 17.68 -24.43
N LYS A 183 12.36 16.73 -23.53
CA LYS A 183 12.22 15.30 -23.83
C LYS A 183 10.76 14.90 -23.92
N VAL A 184 9.90 15.46 -23.06
CA VAL A 184 8.45 15.19 -23.04
C VAL A 184 7.80 15.79 -24.29
N LYS A 185 8.14 17.04 -24.66
CA LYS A 185 7.71 17.68 -25.90
C LYS A 185 8.13 16.90 -27.14
N GLN A 186 9.39 16.46 -27.21
CA GLN A 186 9.90 15.69 -28.35
C GLN A 186 9.28 14.29 -28.43
N LYS A 187 9.09 13.60 -27.30
CA LYS A 187 8.60 12.21 -27.25
C LYS A 187 7.11 12.09 -27.61
N TYR A 188 6.30 13.08 -27.22
CA TYR A 188 4.84 13.04 -27.38
C TYR A 188 4.29 14.13 -28.31
N GLU A 189 5.16 14.83 -29.04
CA GLU A 189 4.85 15.91 -30.00
C GLU A 189 4.12 17.13 -29.41
N LEU A 190 4.28 17.37 -28.10
CA LEU A 190 3.58 18.44 -27.35
C LEU A 190 4.25 19.82 -27.47
N ALA A 191 4.55 20.25 -28.70
CA ALA A 191 5.36 21.44 -28.99
C ALA A 191 4.87 22.72 -28.29
N ASP A 192 3.58 23.04 -28.42
CA ASP A 192 2.98 24.28 -27.89
C ASP A 192 2.50 24.18 -26.43
N VAL A 193 2.52 22.98 -25.84
CA VAL A 193 1.96 22.75 -24.49
C VAL A 193 2.89 23.33 -23.41
N PRO A 194 2.40 24.15 -22.46
CA PRO A 194 3.16 24.52 -21.27
C PRO A 194 3.41 23.31 -20.38
N ILE A 195 4.65 23.17 -19.89
CA ILE A 195 5.05 22.09 -18.98
C ILE A 195 5.64 22.68 -17.70
N ILE A 196 5.04 22.33 -16.56
CA ILE A 196 5.58 22.57 -15.22
C ILE A 196 6.53 21.42 -14.87
N TRP A 197 7.80 21.73 -14.67
CA TRP A 197 8.81 20.74 -14.32
C TRP A 197 8.95 20.59 -12.80
N LEU A 198 8.60 19.42 -12.26
CA LEU A 198 8.79 19.08 -10.85
C LEU A 198 10.28 18.82 -10.58
N SER A 199 10.99 19.85 -10.13
CA SER A 199 12.45 19.85 -10.07
C SER A 199 12.99 20.82 -9.01
N ASN A 200 14.11 20.46 -8.39
CA ASN A 200 14.80 21.35 -7.44
C ASN A 200 15.64 22.46 -8.11
N VAL A 201 15.79 22.39 -9.45
CA VAL A 201 16.53 23.36 -10.28
C VAL A 201 15.74 24.67 -10.42
N GLY A 202 16.40 25.81 -10.20
CA GLY A 202 15.80 27.14 -10.37
C GLY A 202 15.70 27.58 -11.83
N LYS A 203 14.79 26.97 -12.61
CA LYS A 203 14.29 27.49 -13.89
C LYS A 203 12.90 28.10 -13.70
N GLU A 204 12.49 29.02 -14.58
CA GLU A 204 11.21 29.75 -14.47
C GLU A 204 10.00 28.80 -14.37
N ASN A 205 9.87 27.89 -15.34
CA ASN A 205 8.82 26.87 -15.38
C ASN A 205 9.11 25.62 -14.50
N ALA A 206 10.01 25.73 -13.51
CA ALA A 206 10.25 24.69 -12.53
C ALA A 206 9.53 25.00 -11.20
N VAL A 207 9.00 23.95 -10.58
CA VAL A 207 8.40 23.99 -9.24
C VAL A 207 9.07 22.90 -8.41
N ARG A 208 9.51 23.23 -7.20
CA ARG A 208 10.11 22.22 -6.31
C ARG A 208 9.02 21.24 -5.87
N PRO A 209 9.27 19.94 -5.77
CA PRO A 209 8.22 18.98 -5.40
C PRO A 209 7.68 19.21 -3.98
N LYS A 210 8.35 20.01 -3.14
CA LYS A 210 7.86 20.44 -1.80
C LYS A 210 7.10 21.77 -1.81
N ASP A 211 7.12 22.49 -2.93
CA ASP A 211 6.52 23.82 -3.10
C ASP A 211 5.10 23.66 -3.67
N MET A 212 4.23 23.03 -2.88
CA MET A 212 2.87 22.65 -3.28
C MET A 212 1.93 23.85 -3.36
N GLU A 213 2.23 24.93 -2.63
CA GLU A 213 1.53 26.21 -2.73
C GLU A 213 1.77 26.86 -4.10
N LYS A 214 3.03 26.93 -4.58
CA LYS A 214 3.33 27.38 -5.95
C LYS A 214 2.69 26.48 -7.01
N LEU A 215 2.70 25.16 -6.82
CA LEU A 215 2.08 24.23 -7.78
C LEU A 215 0.56 24.45 -7.87
N SER A 216 -0.14 24.52 -6.74
CA SER A 216 -1.58 24.75 -6.69
C SER A 216 -1.94 26.09 -7.34
N LEU A 217 -1.28 27.18 -6.95
CA LEU A 217 -1.50 28.51 -7.50
C LEU A 217 -1.26 28.57 -9.03
N MET A 218 -0.26 27.85 -9.55
CA MET A 218 -0.01 27.79 -11.00
C MET A 218 -1.11 27.05 -11.76
N LEU A 219 -1.66 25.97 -11.19
CA LEU A 219 -2.75 25.20 -11.80
C LEU A 219 -4.09 25.92 -11.67
N GLU A 220 -4.42 26.48 -10.51
CA GLU A 220 -5.59 27.34 -10.29
C GLU A 220 -5.62 28.50 -11.28
N GLN A 221 -4.50 29.23 -11.41
CA GLN A 221 -4.38 30.31 -12.40
C GLN A 221 -4.49 29.81 -13.85
N PHE A 222 -4.09 28.58 -14.15
CA PHE A 222 -4.27 28.01 -15.49
C PHE A 222 -5.74 27.69 -15.76
N ILE A 223 -6.43 27.05 -14.81
CA ILE A 223 -7.86 26.73 -14.88
C ILE A 223 -8.68 28.02 -15.03
N SER A 224 -8.54 28.99 -14.13
CA SER A 224 -9.38 30.21 -14.15
C SER A 224 -9.14 31.14 -15.34
N LYS A 225 -8.01 31.02 -16.05
CA LYS A 225 -7.72 31.84 -17.25
C LYS A 225 -8.18 31.18 -18.56
N ASN A 226 -8.34 29.85 -18.58
CA ASN A 226 -8.56 29.10 -19.80
C ASN A 226 -9.86 28.30 -19.71
N LYS A 227 -10.79 28.56 -20.64
CA LYS A 227 -11.88 27.61 -20.90
C LYS A 227 -11.31 26.31 -21.46
N ASP A 228 -12.05 25.21 -21.27
CA ASP A 228 -11.69 23.91 -21.84
C ASP A 228 -10.28 23.45 -21.41
N ALA A 229 -9.92 23.77 -20.15
CA ALA A 229 -8.61 23.50 -19.59
C ALA A 229 -8.42 22.00 -19.29
N VAL A 230 -7.23 21.47 -19.58
CA VAL A 230 -6.85 20.08 -19.30
C VAL A 230 -5.52 20.05 -18.57
N ILE A 231 -5.48 19.36 -17.43
CA ILE A 231 -4.27 19.15 -16.63
C ILE A 231 -3.87 17.68 -16.73
N LEU A 232 -2.62 17.42 -17.15
CA LEU A 232 -1.99 16.10 -17.00
C LEU A 232 -0.99 16.14 -15.83
N LEU A 233 -1.22 15.34 -14.79
CA LEU A 233 -0.45 15.33 -13.55
C LEU A 233 0.51 14.12 -13.47
N ASP A 234 1.52 14.13 -14.34
CA ASP A 234 2.53 13.08 -14.53
C ASP A 234 3.67 13.12 -13.49
N GLY A 235 3.32 12.86 -12.23
CA GLY A 235 4.33 12.73 -11.17
C GLY A 235 3.79 12.71 -9.76
N ILE A 236 2.58 12.18 -9.54
CA ILE A 236 1.97 12.17 -8.22
C ILE A 236 2.79 11.35 -7.21
N GLU A 237 3.44 10.29 -7.66
CA GLU A 237 4.38 9.47 -6.88
C GLU A 237 5.63 10.27 -6.50
N TYR A 238 6.07 11.21 -7.36
CA TYR A 238 7.17 12.12 -7.03
C TYR A 238 6.76 13.18 -6.01
N LEU A 239 5.49 13.62 -6.01
CA LEU A 239 4.95 14.48 -4.96
C LEU A 239 4.83 13.72 -3.62
N ILE A 240 4.33 12.49 -3.64
CA ILE A 240 4.16 11.65 -2.44
C ILE A 240 5.53 11.23 -1.84
N THR A 241 6.55 11.00 -2.65
CA THR A 241 7.91 10.71 -2.14
C THR A 241 8.65 11.93 -1.59
N ASN A 242 8.14 13.16 -1.81
CA ASN A 242 8.72 14.40 -1.27
C ASN A 242 7.91 15.05 -0.15
N ASN A 243 6.65 14.67 0.04
CA ASN A 243 5.71 15.29 0.99
C ASN A 243 4.96 14.23 1.82
N ASN A 244 4.23 14.66 2.84
CA ASN A 244 3.29 13.77 3.52
C ASN A 244 2.12 13.45 2.57
N PHE A 245 1.75 12.16 2.45
CA PHE A 245 0.64 11.71 1.58
C PHE A 245 -0.65 12.52 1.77
N ILE A 246 -1.03 12.84 3.02
CA ILE A 246 -2.24 13.62 3.34
C ILE A 246 -2.20 15.04 2.73
N THR A 247 -1.02 15.65 2.57
CA THR A 247 -0.86 16.93 1.88
C THR A 247 -1.15 16.78 0.39
N VAL A 248 -0.67 15.70 -0.23
CA VAL A 248 -0.89 15.43 -1.66
C VAL A 248 -2.35 15.04 -1.92
N LEU A 249 -2.97 14.24 -1.07
CA LEU A 249 -4.40 13.90 -1.16
C LEU A 249 -5.28 15.16 -1.11
N ARG A 250 -4.98 16.10 -0.19
CA ARG A 250 -5.68 17.40 -0.11
C ARG A 250 -5.46 18.28 -1.33
N PHE A 251 -4.28 18.23 -1.93
CA PHE A 251 -4.00 18.91 -3.20
C PHE A 251 -4.83 18.30 -4.35
N ILE A 252 -4.96 16.97 -4.45
CA ILE A 252 -5.84 16.32 -5.44
C ILE A 252 -7.30 16.69 -5.21
N GLN A 253 -7.78 16.66 -3.96
CA GLN A 253 -9.14 17.08 -3.57
C GLN A 253 -9.41 18.53 -4.01
N SER A 254 -8.56 19.47 -3.57
CA SER A 254 -8.70 20.89 -3.92
C SER A 254 -8.60 21.14 -5.43
N LEU A 255 -7.77 20.38 -6.14
CA LEU A 255 -7.65 20.50 -7.60
C LEU A 255 -8.92 19.99 -8.29
N LYS A 256 -9.46 18.84 -7.88
CA LYS A 256 -10.74 18.31 -8.37
C LYS A 256 -11.89 19.30 -8.20
N ASP A 257 -11.97 19.97 -7.05
CA ASP A 257 -13.01 20.97 -6.81
C ASP A 257 -12.90 22.13 -7.84
N GLN A 258 -11.69 22.57 -8.19
CA GLN A 258 -11.48 23.53 -9.28
C GLN A 258 -11.82 22.97 -10.67
N ILE A 259 -11.53 21.69 -10.93
CA ILE A 259 -11.88 21.00 -12.17
C ILE A 259 -13.40 21.00 -12.40
N ALA A 260 -14.16 20.64 -11.36
CA ALA A 260 -15.62 20.64 -11.40
C ALA A 260 -16.21 22.05 -11.57
N ILE A 261 -15.73 23.03 -10.78
CA ILE A 261 -16.22 24.43 -10.81
C ILE A 261 -16.04 25.09 -12.20
N ASN A 262 -14.92 24.80 -12.88
CA ASN A 262 -14.55 25.47 -14.13
C ASN A 262 -14.79 24.62 -15.39
N SER A 263 -15.39 23.43 -15.25
CA SER A 263 -15.55 22.43 -16.33
C SER A 263 -14.23 22.08 -17.05
N ALA A 264 -13.12 22.07 -16.32
CA ALA A 264 -11.83 21.61 -16.81
C ALA A 264 -11.75 20.08 -16.78
N MET A 265 -10.61 19.48 -17.09
CA MET A 265 -10.39 18.03 -17.00
C MET A 265 -9.03 17.73 -16.34
N LEU A 266 -8.97 16.71 -15.49
CA LEU A 266 -7.74 16.26 -14.83
C LEU A 266 -7.44 14.81 -15.18
N LEU A 267 -6.24 14.56 -15.69
CA LEU A 267 -5.71 13.23 -15.99
C LEU A 267 -4.52 12.95 -15.06
N ILE A 268 -4.59 11.90 -14.26
CA ILE A 268 -3.51 11.47 -13.36
C ILE A 268 -3.03 10.08 -13.80
N PRO A 269 -1.93 9.94 -14.58
CA PRO A 269 -1.27 8.65 -14.73
C PRO A 269 -0.74 8.21 -13.36
N ILE A 270 -1.03 6.97 -12.98
CA ILE A 270 -0.53 6.36 -11.75
C ILE A 270 -0.08 4.93 -12.07
N ASN A 271 1.06 4.52 -11.54
CA ASN A 271 1.44 3.12 -11.45
C ASN A 271 1.04 2.55 -10.07
N PRO A 272 -0.06 1.77 -9.94
CA PRO A 272 -0.54 1.31 -8.64
C PRO A 272 0.47 0.44 -7.88
N SER A 273 1.40 -0.20 -8.60
CA SER A 273 2.46 -1.03 -8.02
C SER A 273 3.63 -0.23 -7.40
N THR A 274 3.62 1.10 -7.52
CA THR A 274 4.65 2.00 -6.95
C THR A 274 4.15 2.77 -5.72
N MET A 275 2.91 2.51 -5.29
CA MET A 275 2.25 3.16 -4.16
C MET A 275 1.71 2.13 -3.18
N GLU A 276 1.50 2.53 -1.92
CA GLU A 276 0.79 1.71 -0.94
C GLU A 276 -0.67 1.51 -1.40
N PRO A 277 -1.26 0.29 -1.35
CA PRO A 277 -2.63 0.06 -1.79
C PRO A 277 -3.66 0.93 -1.05
N SER A 278 -3.45 1.23 0.24
CA SER A 278 -4.30 2.13 1.01
C SER A 278 -4.22 3.59 0.54
N GLN A 279 -3.05 4.04 0.07
CA GLN A 279 -2.87 5.36 -0.55
C GLN A 279 -3.54 5.42 -1.92
N PHE A 280 -3.36 4.38 -2.75
CA PHE A 280 -4.00 4.30 -4.06
C PHE A 280 -5.53 4.30 -3.93
N ASN A 281 -6.10 3.46 -3.05
CA ASN A 281 -7.53 3.38 -2.78
C ASN A 281 -8.15 4.68 -2.25
N LEU A 282 -7.34 5.57 -1.62
CA LEU A 282 -7.79 6.88 -1.20
C LEU A 282 -7.86 7.87 -2.37
N ILE A 283 -6.89 7.86 -3.30
CA ILE A 283 -6.95 8.71 -4.50
C ILE A 283 -8.02 8.19 -5.49
N GLU A 284 -8.16 6.87 -5.64
CA GLU A 284 -9.20 6.23 -6.47
C GLU A 284 -10.64 6.56 -6.03
N ARG A 285 -10.84 6.93 -4.76
CA ARG A 285 -12.13 7.42 -4.24
C ARG A 285 -12.37 8.90 -4.43
N GLU A 286 -11.34 9.67 -4.81
CA GLU A 286 -11.48 11.09 -5.07
C GLU A 286 -11.86 11.37 -6.53
N VAL A 287 -11.29 10.64 -7.49
CA VAL A 287 -11.59 10.82 -8.92
C VAL A 287 -12.95 10.26 -9.32
N ASP A 288 -13.48 10.74 -10.46
CA ASP A 288 -14.79 10.34 -10.97
C ASP A 288 -14.76 8.98 -11.70
N GLU A 289 -13.70 8.72 -12.46
CA GLU A 289 -13.50 7.47 -13.20
C GLU A 289 -12.03 7.00 -13.19
N VAL A 290 -11.82 5.70 -13.42
CA VAL A 290 -10.50 5.06 -13.48
C VAL A 290 -10.39 4.15 -14.71
N ILE A 291 -9.29 4.32 -15.45
CA ILE A 291 -9.02 3.77 -16.79
C ILE A 291 -7.83 2.80 -16.76
#